data_AF-A0A7J8ZQ93-F1
#
_entry.id   AF-A0A7J8ZQ93-F1
#
_cell.length_a   1.000
_cell.length_b   1.000
_cell.length_c   1.000
_cell.angle_alpha   90.00
_cell.angle_beta   90.00
_cell.angle_gamma   90.00
#
_symmetry.space_group_name_H-M   'P 1'
#
loop_
_entity.id
_entity.type
_entity.pdbx_description
1 polymer ?
#
loop_
_entity_poly.entity_id
_entity_poly.type
_entity_poly.pdbx_seq_one_letter_code
_entity_poly.pdbx_strand_id
1 'polypeptide(L)'
;MGAGYCDVAVTATAGGVSQIKALAGSATGGEDFLQNMMCHLLPNFDSLFSSHEINEISSMCVQIDVDLGNGLRICKQVSREEFEEVNQKIFEKCESLIIQCLHDAKVEVDDLTDVIVMGGCSYIPKIKNIVKSVCKRELYKGMNPLEAAVCGTALQGAVASGISDPLGDLDPLTIQTTPIGIQTNRNPFVSIIPRNITIPVHKELIVTTENDNQKEVLIVIYEGDAEKTEGNNLLGYFKIARIPPAPKGVPQIKVSMDINA
;
A
#
# COMPACT_ATOMS: atom_id res chain seq x y z
N MET A 1 -4.59 0.11 9.31
CA MET A 1 -4.23 1.55 9.30
C MET A 1 -3.32 1.86 10.48
N GLY A 2 -2.07 2.17 10.20
CA GLY A 2 -1.05 2.57 11.17
C GLY A 2 -0.90 4.09 11.30
N ALA A 3 0.28 4.53 11.71
CA ALA A 3 0.60 5.94 11.90
C ALA A 3 0.77 6.70 10.58
N GLY A 4 1.40 6.12 9.56
CA GLY A 4 1.63 6.77 8.26
C GLY A 4 1.01 6.07 7.05
N TYR A 5 0.48 4.86 7.20
CA TYR A 5 -0.03 4.05 6.08
C TYR A 5 -1.37 3.39 6.38
N CYS A 6 -2.19 3.31 5.34
CA CYS A 6 -3.48 2.63 5.34
C CYS A 6 -3.52 1.65 4.18
N ASP A 7 -3.43 0.37 4.51
CA ASP A 7 -3.48 -0.74 3.55
C ASP A 7 -4.74 -1.58 3.76
N VAL A 8 -5.28 -2.08 2.65
CA VAL A 8 -6.37 -3.04 2.59
C VAL A 8 -5.93 -4.20 1.71
N ALA A 9 -6.02 -5.42 2.24
CA ALA A 9 -5.75 -6.65 1.51
C ALA A 9 -6.98 -7.56 1.51
N VAL A 10 -7.25 -8.21 0.38
CA VAL A 10 -8.18 -9.33 0.30
C VAL A 10 -7.37 -10.61 0.16
N THR A 11 -7.53 -11.55 1.09
CA THR A 11 -6.84 -12.84 1.09
C THR A 11 -7.82 -13.98 0.92
N ALA A 12 -7.43 -15.00 0.16
CA ALA A 12 -8.15 -16.26 0.08
C ALA A 12 -7.29 -17.35 0.72
N THR A 13 -7.87 -18.06 1.68
CA THR A 13 -7.18 -19.15 2.39
C THR A 13 -7.90 -20.47 2.13
N ALA A 14 -7.18 -21.46 1.61
CA ALA A 14 -7.70 -22.80 1.39
C ALA A 14 -6.59 -23.84 1.54
N GLY A 15 -6.84 -24.89 2.33
CA GLY A 15 -5.92 -26.04 2.45
C GLY A 15 -4.50 -25.69 2.90
N GLY A 16 -4.33 -24.73 3.80
CA GLY A 16 -3.02 -24.28 4.30
C GLY A 16 -2.35 -23.19 3.45
N VAL A 17 -2.86 -22.91 2.24
CA VAL A 17 -2.35 -21.84 1.38
C VAL A 17 -3.12 -20.56 1.65
N SER A 18 -2.40 -19.46 1.88
CA SER A 18 -2.97 -18.12 2.05
C SER A 18 -2.48 -17.21 0.92
N GLN A 19 -3.37 -16.82 0.01
CA GLN A 19 -3.01 -16.03 -1.16
C GLN A 19 -3.63 -14.64 -1.10
N ILE A 20 -2.81 -13.59 -1.25
CA ILE A 20 -3.30 -12.23 -1.47
C ILE A 20 -3.91 -12.15 -2.88
N LYS A 21 -5.17 -11.71 -2.97
CA LYS A 21 -5.89 -11.51 -4.24
C LYS A 21 -5.76 -10.08 -4.75
N ALA A 22 -5.78 -9.11 -3.84
CA ALA A 22 -5.53 -7.72 -4.14
C ALA A 22 -4.97 -6.99 -2.92
N LEU A 23 -4.26 -5.91 -3.20
CA LEU A 23 -3.79 -4.94 -2.21
C LEU A 23 -4.06 -3.53 -2.74
N ALA A 24 -4.62 -2.69 -1.89
CA ALA A 24 -4.74 -1.25 -2.11
C ALA A 24 -4.16 -0.53 -0.89
N GLY A 25 -3.43 0.56 -1.12
CA GLY A 25 -2.75 1.28 -0.06
C GLY A 25 -2.68 2.79 -0.32
N SER A 26 -2.51 3.55 0.76
CA SER A 26 -2.25 4.99 0.72
C SER A 26 -1.30 5.37 1.85
N ALA A 27 -0.39 6.31 1.58
CA ALA A 27 0.42 6.97 2.61
C ALA A 27 -0.46 7.95 3.40
N THR A 28 -1.34 7.39 4.23
CA THR A 28 -2.24 8.13 5.11
C THR A 28 -2.46 7.33 6.39
N GLY A 29 -2.41 7.97 7.56
CA GLY A 29 -2.47 7.30 8.85
C GLY A 29 -2.84 8.21 10.02
N GLY A 30 -2.47 7.76 11.23
CA GLY A 30 -2.59 8.49 12.49
C GLY A 30 -1.98 9.90 12.48
N GLU A 31 -0.86 10.08 11.79
CA GLU A 31 -0.14 11.35 11.71
C GLU A 31 -0.95 12.40 10.93
N ASP A 32 -1.67 12.01 9.88
CA ASP A 32 -2.55 12.91 9.14
C ASP A 32 -3.76 13.35 9.97
N PHE A 33 -4.33 12.45 10.77
CA PHE A 33 -5.39 12.81 11.72
C PHE A 33 -4.90 13.86 12.71
N LEU A 34 -3.69 13.66 13.25
CA LEU A 34 -3.06 14.61 14.16
C LEU A 34 -2.82 15.95 13.46
N GLN A 35 -2.23 15.94 12.26
CA GLN A 35 -1.91 17.14 11.50
C GLN A 35 -3.17 17.97 11.20
N ASN A 36 -4.25 17.34 10.73
CA ASN A 36 -5.51 18.03 10.47
C ASN A 36 -6.09 18.68 11.73
N MET A 37 -6.06 17.96 12.86
CA MET A 37 -6.50 18.50 14.14
C MET A 37 -5.64 19.69 14.58
N MET A 38 -4.32 19.61 14.43
CA MET A 38 -3.42 20.70 14.76
C MET A 38 -3.71 21.95 13.91
N CYS A 39 -3.86 21.80 12.59
CA CYS A 39 -4.22 22.91 11.71
C CYS A 39 -5.59 23.51 12.04
N HIS A 40 -6.57 22.68 12.40
CA HIS A 40 -7.92 23.13 12.76
C HIS A 40 -7.95 23.94 14.07
N LEU A 41 -7.12 23.54 15.04
CA LEU A 41 -7.06 24.18 16.36
C LEU A 41 -6.14 25.39 16.39
N LEU A 42 -5.12 25.40 15.53
CA LEU A 42 -4.09 26.43 15.42
C LEU A 42 -4.01 26.93 13.97
N PRO A 43 -4.89 27.86 13.54
CA PRO A 43 -4.89 28.38 12.17
C PRO A 43 -3.58 29.08 11.74
N ASN A 44 -2.66 29.37 12.67
CA ASN A 44 -1.33 29.98 12.43
C ASN A 44 -0.16 29.02 12.79
N PHE A 45 -0.39 27.71 12.72
CA PHE A 45 0.53 26.63 13.12
C PHE A 45 1.97 26.77 12.60
N ASP A 46 2.14 27.15 11.34
CA ASP A 46 3.45 27.26 10.68
C ASP A 46 4.38 28.29 11.35
N SER A 47 3.82 29.29 12.04
CA SER A 47 4.60 30.33 12.72
C SER A 47 5.02 29.97 14.15
N LEU A 48 4.38 28.98 14.78
CA LEU A 48 4.50 28.69 16.21
C LEU A 48 5.53 27.60 16.51
N PHE A 49 5.78 26.69 15.56
CA PHE A 49 6.66 25.51 15.75
C PHE A 49 8.16 25.76 15.58
N SER A 50 8.60 27.02 15.48
CA SER A 50 10.03 27.34 15.52
C SER A 50 10.64 27.17 16.93
N SER A 51 9.88 26.79 17.97
CA SER A 51 10.43 26.82 19.34
C SER A 51 10.00 25.80 20.41
N HIS A 52 8.87 25.05 20.37
CA HIS A 52 8.45 24.28 21.57
C HIS A 52 7.68 22.95 21.30
N GLU A 53 7.77 22.03 22.27
CA GLU A 53 7.21 20.66 22.32
C GLU A 53 5.77 20.60 22.89
N ILE A 54 4.95 19.67 22.41
CA ILE A 54 3.59 19.36 22.91
C ILE A 54 3.67 18.28 24.00
N ASN A 55 3.15 18.55 25.19
CA ASN A 55 3.37 17.67 26.36
C ASN A 55 2.22 16.74 26.75
N GLU A 56 0.95 16.93 26.33
CA GLU A 56 -0.12 15.99 26.72
C GLU A 56 -1.42 16.08 25.89
N ILE A 57 -2.05 14.93 25.62
CA ILE A 57 -3.37 14.78 24.99
C ILE A 57 -4.17 13.75 25.82
N SER A 58 -5.20 14.19 26.54
CA SER A 58 -6.01 13.35 27.46
C SER A 58 -7.46 13.15 26.97
N SER A 59 -8.13 12.06 27.39
CA SER A 59 -9.22 11.37 26.66
C SER A 59 -10.70 11.74 27.00
N MET A 60 -11.60 11.21 26.16
CA MET A 60 -13.09 11.21 26.10
C MET A 60 -13.81 12.52 25.76
N CYS A 61 -13.16 13.64 25.98
CA CYS A 61 -13.18 14.82 25.12
C CYS A 61 -11.75 15.29 25.18
N VAL A 62 -11.09 15.49 24.04
CA VAL A 62 -9.72 15.96 24.12
C VAL A 62 -9.77 17.41 24.57
N GLN A 63 -9.51 17.64 25.86
CA GLN A 63 -9.10 18.95 26.34
C GLN A 63 -7.68 19.14 25.86
N ILE A 64 -7.55 19.92 24.81
CA ILE A 64 -6.26 20.25 24.24
C ILE A 64 -5.79 21.47 24.99
N ASP A 65 -4.78 21.25 25.83
CA ASP A 65 -4.16 22.26 26.66
C ASP A 65 -2.73 22.48 26.18
N VAL A 66 -2.55 23.51 25.34
CA VAL A 66 -1.25 23.82 24.73
C VAL A 66 -0.83 25.19 25.20
N ASP A 67 0.29 25.25 25.92
CA ASP A 67 1.02 26.48 26.20
C ASP A 67 1.89 26.82 24.98
N LEU A 68 1.58 27.93 24.33
CA LEU A 68 2.28 28.41 23.14
C LEU A 68 3.41 29.39 23.51
N GLY A 69 3.68 29.60 24.80
CA GLY A 69 4.53 30.67 25.28
C GLY A 69 3.84 32.04 25.24
N ASN A 70 4.52 33.07 25.78
CA ASN A 70 4.02 34.45 25.85
C ASN A 70 2.65 34.62 26.56
N GLY A 71 2.22 33.65 27.36
CA GLY A 71 0.94 33.66 28.07
C GLY A 71 -0.27 33.22 27.24
N LEU A 72 -0.07 32.72 26.01
CA LEU A 72 -1.16 32.13 25.21
C LEU A 72 -1.35 30.65 25.56
N ARG A 73 -2.54 30.33 26.06
CA ARG A 73 -2.99 28.96 26.32
C ARG A 73 -4.23 28.67 25.50
N ILE A 74 -4.21 27.59 24.73
CA ILE A 74 -5.42 27.07 24.09
C ILE A 74 -5.99 25.99 24.98
N CYS A 75 -7.25 26.14 25.36
CA CYS A 75 -8.05 25.11 26.00
C CYS A 75 -9.32 24.95 25.17
N LYS A 76 -9.37 23.93 24.32
CA LYS A 76 -10.56 23.59 23.53
C LYS A 76 -10.96 22.15 23.80
N GLN A 77 -12.26 21.94 23.98
CA GLN A 77 -12.86 20.63 24.03
C GLN A 77 -13.29 20.25 22.61
N VAL A 78 -12.71 19.19 22.05
CA VAL A 78 -13.06 18.69 20.72
C VAL A 78 -14.09 17.58 20.85
N SER A 79 -15.24 17.72 20.17
CA SER A 79 -16.25 16.66 20.10
C SER A 79 -15.87 15.59 19.07
N ARG A 80 -16.53 14.42 19.13
CA ARG A 80 -16.31 13.38 18.12
C ARG A 80 -16.77 13.84 16.74
N GLU A 81 -17.91 14.50 16.67
CA GLU A 81 -18.48 15.01 15.43
C GLU A 81 -17.53 15.99 14.76
N GLU A 82 -16.93 16.89 15.54
CA GLU A 82 -15.90 17.83 15.07
C GLU A 82 -14.65 17.09 14.55
N PHE A 83 -14.13 16.11 15.31
CA PHE A 83 -13.01 15.29 14.85
C PHE A 83 -13.34 14.55 13.54
N GLU A 84 -14.56 14.02 13.43
CA GLU A 84 -15.01 13.30 12.24
C GLU A 84 -15.14 14.23 11.02
N GLU A 85 -15.64 15.46 11.22
CA GLU A 85 -15.78 16.49 10.19
C GLU A 85 -14.41 16.96 9.68
N VAL A 86 -13.49 17.31 10.59
CA VAL A 86 -12.13 17.76 10.26
C VAL A 86 -11.38 16.71 9.44
N ASN A 87 -11.64 15.43 9.69
CA ASN A 87 -10.93 14.31 9.06
C ASN A 87 -11.76 13.58 7.99
N GLN A 88 -12.85 14.18 7.51
CA GLN A 88 -13.76 13.57 6.54
C GLN A 88 -13.04 12.99 5.32
N LYS A 89 -12.08 13.72 4.75
CA LYS A 89 -11.31 13.29 3.57
C LYS A 89 -10.50 12.01 3.81
N ILE A 90 -9.94 11.84 5.02
CA ILE A 90 -9.21 10.61 5.37
C ILE A 90 -10.17 9.43 5.45
N PHE A 91 -11.36 9.63 6.03
CA PHE A 91 -12.39 8.60 6.11
C PHE A 91 -12.91 8.17 4.73
N GLU A 92 -13.20 9.13 3.85
CA GLU A 92 -13.59 8.87 2.46
C GLU A 92 -12.48 8.10 1.72
N LYS A 93 -11.21 8.45 1.95
CA LYS A 93 -10.08 7.72 1.38
C LYS A 93 -10.03 6.27 1.89
N CYS A 94 -10.22 6.03 3.18
CA CYS A 94 -10.29 4.67 3.72
C CYS A 94 -11.40 3.84 3.09
N GLU A 95 -12.61 4.41 2.93
CA GLU A 95 -13.72 3.75 2.25
C GLU A 95 -13.38 3.40 0.80
N SER A 96 -12.79 4.34 0.06
CA SER A 96 -12.40 4.13 -1.34
C SER A 96 -11.37 3.00 -1.51
N LEU A 97 -10.43 2.86 -0.59
CA LEU A 97 -9.42 1.78 -0.61
C LEU A 97 -10.06 0.41 -0.42
N ILE A 98 -11.07 0.29 0.45
CA ILE A 98 -11.78 -0.97 0.68
C ILE A 98 -12.55 -1.38 -0.58
N ILE A 99 -13.31 -0.44 -1.16
CA ILE A 99 -14.08 -0.68 -2.38
C ILE A 99 -13.16 -1.06 -3.55
N GLN A 100 -12.05 -0.33 -3.71
CA GLN A 100 -11.06 -0.62 -4.75
C GLN A 100 -10.46 -2.02 -4.56
N CYS A 101 -10.07 -2.38 -3.33
CA CYS A 101 -9.44 -3.68 -3.08
C CYS A 101 -10.40 -4.86 -3.35
N LEU A 102 -11.68 -4.73 -2.98
CA LEU A 102 -12.71 -5.73 -3.30
C LEU A 102 -12.91 -5.88 -4.82
N HIS A 103 -12.99 -4.75 -5.52
CA HIS A 103 -13.10 -4.73 -6.98
C HIS A 103 -11.88 -5.39 -7.65
N ASP A 104 -10.67 -5.03 -7.24
CA ASP A 104 -9.43 -5.56 -7.80
C ASP A 104 -9.26 -7.06 -7.50
N ALA A 105 -9.77 -7.52 -6.35
CA ALA A 105 -9.82 -8.94 -5.99
C ALA A 105 -10.91 -9.71 -6.73
N LYS A 106 -11.89 -9.02 -7.33
CA LYS A 106 -13.11 -9.59 -7.92
C LYS A 106 -13.90 -10.43 -6.91
N VAL A 107 -14.03 -9.89 -5.70
CA VAL A 107 -14.72 -10.53 -4.57
C VAL A 107 -15.93 -9.69 -4.21
N GLU A 108 -17.10 -10.32 -4.17
CA GLU A 108 -18.32 -9.68 -3.70
C GLU A 108 -18.34 -9.61 -2.18
N VAL A 109 -19.04 -8.62 -1.62
CA VAL A 109 -19.10 -8.42 -0.17
C VAL A 109 -19.62 -9.66 0.57
N ASP A 110 -20.55 -10.39 -0.04
CA ASP A 110 -21.15 -11.60 0.54
C ASP A 110 -20.19 -12.79 0.62
N ASP A 111 -19.12 -12.79 -0.18
CA ASP A 111 -18.09 -13.84 -0.22
C ASP A 111 -17.02 -13.68 0.87
N LEU A 112 -16.94 -12.50 1.51
CA LEU A 112 -16.03 -12.27 2.62
C LEU A 112 -16.33 -13.24 3.75
N THR A 113 -15.32 -13.81 4.42
CA THR A 113 -15.54 -14.72 5.56
C THR A 113 -15.24 -14.04 6.89
N ASP A 114 -14.12 -13.34 6.96
CA ASP A 114 -13.67 -12.62 8.14
C ASP A 114 -13.21 -11.22 7.73
N VAL A 115 -13.46 -10.23 8.62
CA VAL A 115 -13.00 -8.86 8.44
C VAL A 115 -12.11 -8.49 9.61
N ILE A 116 -10.82 -8.37 9.34
CA ILE A 116 -9.79 -8.11 10.34
C ILE A 116 -9.35 -6.64 10.22
N VAL A 117 -9.30 -5.93 11.34
CA VAL A 117 -8.76 -4.57 11.42
C VAL A 117 -7.49 -4.55 12.26
N MET A 118 -6.45 -3.89 11.75
CA MET A 118 -5.14 -3.81 12.39
C MET A 118 -4.61 -2.37 12.42
N GLY A 119 -3.72 -2.11 13.38
CA GLY A 119 -3.06 -0.82 13.59
C GLY A 119 -3.81 0.10 14.56
N GLY A 120 -3.10 1.08 15.12
CA GLY A 120 -3.62 1.96 16.18
C GLY A 120 -4.86 2.77 15.77
N CYS A 121 -4.95 3.20 14.50
CA CYS A 121 -6.11 3.94 14.00
C CYS A 121 -7.38 3.09 13.96
N SER A 122 -7.27 1.76 14.07
CA SER A 122 -8.44 0.89 14.17
C SER A 122 -9.27 1.14 15.43
N TYR A 123 -8.74 1.78 16.47
CA TYR A 123 -9.52 2.17 17.66
C TYR A 123 -10.49 3.33 17.41
N ILE A 124 -10.32 4.08 16.32
CA ILE A 124 -11.24 5.17 15.94
C ILE A 124 -12.60 4.56 15.57
N PRO A 125 -13.70 4.92 16.27
CA PRO A 125 -15.03 4.33 16.01
C PRO A 125 -15.51 4.51 14.58
N LYS A 126 -15.24 5.67 13.98
CA LYS A 126 -15.59 5.96 12.59
C LYS A 126 -14.96 4.99 11.59
N ILE A 127 -13.68 4.63 11.78
CA ILE A 127 -12.99 3.63 10.93
C ILE A 127 -13.69 2.27 11.04
N LYS A 128 -14.00 1.81 12.26
CA LYS A 128 -14.72 0.53 12.45
C LYS A 128 -16.09 0.56 11.77
N ASN A 129 -16.80 1.67 11.86
CA ASN A 129 -18.13 1.84 11.25
C ASN A 129 -18.06 1.82 9.72
N ILE A 130 -17.07 2.48 9.11
CA ILE A 130 -16.84 2.45 7.67
C ILE A 130 -16.59 1.02 7.21
N VAL A 131 -15.66 0.31 7.85
CA VAL A 131 -15.33 -1.08 7.51
C VAL A 131 -16.57 -1.97 7.62
N LYS A 132 -17.34 -1.86 8.71
CA LYS A 132 -18.59 -2.62 8.88
C LYS A 132 -19.65 -2.28 7.83
N SER A 133 -19.75 -1.00 7.46
CA SER A 133 -20.73 -0.52 6.46
C SER A 133 -20.41 -1.06 5.07
N VAL A 134 -19.14 -0.99 4.66
CA VAL A 134 -18.68 -1.45 3.33
C VAL A 134 -18.70 -2.97 3.25
N CYS A 135 -18.12 -3.66 4.24
CA CYS A 135 -17.99 -5.12 4.23
C CYS A 135 -19.25 -5.84 4.71
N LYS A 136 -20.27 -5.13 5.22
CA LYS A 136 -21.54 -5.66 5.76
C LYS A 136 -21.36 -6.84 6.72
N ARG A 137 -20.27 -6.83 7.49
CA ARG A 137 -19.86 -7.95 8.34
C ARG A 137 -19.26 -7.47 9.64
N GLU A 138 -19.40 -8.28 10.68
CA GLU A 138 -18.80 -7.98 11.98
C GLU A 138 -17.28 -8.11 11.93
N LEU A 139 -16.60 -7.27 12.73
CA LEU A 139 -15.14 -7.31 12.82
C LEU A 139 -14.71 -8.51 13.64
N TYR A 140 -13.72 -9.24 13.15
CA TYR A 140 -13.10 -10.34 13.85
C TYR A 140 -12.43 -9.84 15.14
N LYS A 141 -12.77 -10.45 16.28
CA LYS A 141 -12.31 -10.02 17.63
C LYS A 141 -11.23 -10.93 18.22
N GLY A 142 -10.85 -12.00 17.53
CA GLY A 142 -9.89 -12.99 18.04
C GLY A 142 -8.43 -12.58 17.98
N MET A 143 -8.13 -11.32 17.64
CA MET A 143 -6.76 -10.79 17.55
C MET A 143 -6.65 -9.39 18.15
N ASN A 144 -5.49 -9.10 18.73
CA ASN A 144 -5.12 -7.76 19.17
C ASN A 144 -4.67 -6.93 17.94
N PRO A 145 -5.35 -5.81 17.60
CA PRO A 145 -5.00 -4.99 16.44
C PRO A 145 -3.58 -4.41 16.46
N LEU A 146 -2.95 -4.31 17.63
CA LEU A 146 -1.60 -3.76 17.79
C LEU A 146 -0.49 -4.82 17.62
N GLU A 147 -0.81 -6.10 17.87
CA GLU A 147 0.19 -7.18 17.92
C GLU A 147 0.08 -8.13 16.72
N ALA A 148 -1.08 -8.19 16.05
CA ALA A 148 -1.37 -9.15 15.00
C ALA A 148 -0.28 -9.22 13.91
N ALA A 149 0.21 -8.06 13.46
CA ALA A 149 1.28 -8.00 12.45
C ALA A 149 2.59 -8.61 12.96
N VAL A 150 2.96 -8.34 14.22
CA VAL A 150 4.20 -8.87 14.84
C VAL A 150 4.08 -10.36 15.07
N CYS A 151 2.93 -10.85 15.56
CA CYS A 151 2.66 -12.27 15.73
C CYS A 151 2.73 -13.03 14.41
N GLY A 152 2.10 -12.50 13.35
CA GLY A 152 2.15 -13.10 12.01
C GLY A 152 3.58 -13.15 11.45
N THR A 153 4.37 -12.10 11.67
CA THR A 153 5.77 -12.04 11.25
C THR A 153 6.63 -13.06 12.00
N ALA A 154 6.43 -13.19 13.31
CA ALA A 154 7.13 -14.17 14.14
C ALA A 154 6.81 -15.61 13.70
N LEU A 155 5.53 -15.89 13.40
CA LEU A 155 5.11 -17.18 12.84
C LEU A 155 5.80 -17.45 11.49
N GLN A 156 5.80 -16.46 10.59
CA GLN A 156 6.44 -16.61 9.28
C GLN A 156 7.95 -16.84 9.39
N GLY A 157 8.63 -16.17 10.31
CA GLY A 157 10.05 -16.39 10.58
C GLY A 157 10.33 -17.79 11.13
N ALA A 158 9.43 -18.34 11.97
CA ALA A 158 9.54 -19.70 12.47
C ALA A 158 9.40 -20.72 11.33
N VAL A 159 8.38 -20.57 10.47
CA VAL A 159 8.17 -21.42 9.29
C VAL A 159 9.36 -21.36 8.34
N ALA A 160 9.85 -20.15 8.03
CA ALA A 160 11.05 -19.96 7.19
C ALA A 160 12.33 -20.59 7.80
N SER A 161 12.36 -20.77 9.12
CA SER A 161 13.46 -21.46 9.84
C SER A 161 13.28 -22.98 9.90
N GLY A 162 12.26 -23.54 9.24
CA GLY A 162 11.96 -24.97 9.21
C GLY A 162 11.19 -25.48 10.44
N ILE A 163 10.60 -24.58 11.24
CA ILE A 163 9.69 -24.98 12.32
C ILE A 163 8.32 -25.25 11.70
N SER A 164 7.89 -26.52 11.71
CA SER A 164 6.59 -26.93 11.21
C SER A 164 5.46 -26.38 12.08
N ASP A 165 4.41 -25.86 11.45
CA ASP A 165 3.20 -25.44 12.13
C ASP A 165 2.37 -26.69 12.52
N PRO A 166 2.00 -26.88 13.80
CA PRO A 166 1.12 -27.95 14.25
C PRO A 166 -0.24 -28.02 13.53
N LEU A 167 -0.69 -26.92 12.92
CA LEU A 167 -1.97 -26.79 12.23
C LEU A 167 -1.87 -27.04 10.71
N GLY A 168 -0.67 -27.35 10.20
CA GLY A 168 -0.37 -27.58 8.79
C GLY A 168 0.49 -26.46 8.19
N ASP A 169 1.32 -26.79 7.20
CA ASP A 169 2.25 -25.83 6.60
C ASP A 169 1.49 -24.64 6.00
N LEU A 170 1.68 -23.46 6.61
CA LEU A 170 1.21 -22.19 6.09
C LEU A 170 2.09 -21.80 4.90
N ASP A 171 1.51 -21.76 3.70
CA ASP A 171 2.19 -21.28 2.50
C ASP A 171 1.61 -19.92 2.09
N PRO A 172 2.22 -18.80 2.53
CA PRO A 172 1.77 -17.47 2.16
C PRO A 172 2.27 -17.10 0.76
N LEU A 173 1.32 -16.88 -0.13
CA LEU A 173 1.55 -16.38 -1.47
C LEU A 173 1.19 -14.90 -1.53
N THR A 174 2.19 -14.05 -1.75
CA THR A 174 2.01 -12.61 -1.94
C THR A 174 1.90 -12.25 -3.43
N ILE A 175 1.70 -10.98 -3.73
CA ILE A 175 1.51 -10.46 -5.09
C ILE A 175 2.41 -9.26 -5.38
N GLN A 176 2.75 -9.06 -6.65
CA GLN A 176 3.33 -7.82 -7.14
C GLN A 176 2.23 -6.76 -7.32
N THR A 177 2.30 -5.67 -6.56
CA THR A 177 1.20 -4.69 -6.43
C THR A 177 1.19 -3.61 -7.50
N THR A 178 2.25 -3.54 -8.30
CA THR A 178 2.52 -2.51 -9.32
C THR A 178 3.08 -3.19 -10.56
N PRO A 179 2.60 -2.87 -11.76
CA PRO A 179 3.15 -3.44 -12.99
C PRO A 179 4.64 -3.12 -13.10
N ILE A 180 5.44 -4.11 -13.47
CA ILE A 180 6.83 -3.92 -13.89
C ILE A 180 6.92 -4.15 -15.39
N GLY A 181 7.55 -3.23 -16.09
CA GLY A 181 7.62 -3.25 -17.53
C GLY A 181 8.79 -2.48 -18.09
N ILE A 182 8.82 -2.38 -19.41
CA ILE A 182 9.88 -1.67 -20.12
C ILE A 182 9.31 -0.58 -21.03
N GLN A 183 10.13 0.43 -21.29
CA GLN A 183 9.87 1.38 -22.36
C GLN A 183 10.14 0.73 -23.72
N THR A 184 9.23 0.93 -24.68
CA THR A 184 9.47 0.55 -26.07
C THR A 184 9.26 1.77 -26.97
N ASN A 185 9.80 1.75 -28.18
CA ASN A 185 9.59 2.85 -29.13
C ASN A 185 8.15 2.89 -29.70
N ARG A 186 7.42 1.77 -29.63
CA ARG A 186 6.05 1.65 -30.15
C ARG A 186 4.99 2.00 -29.11
N ASN A 187 5.19 1.54 -27.89
CA ASN A 187 4.32 1.78 -26.74
C ASN A 187 5.15 2.42 -25.63
N PRO A 188 4.69 3.54 -25.03
CA PRO A 188 5.44 4.22 -23.98
C PRO A 188 5.81 3.27 -22.84
N PHE A 189 4.90 2.38 -22.43
CA PHE A 189 5.14 1.36 -21.41
C PHE A 189 4.51 0.02 -21.82
N VAL A 190 5.29 -1.07 -21.72
CA VAL A 190 4.82 -2.44 -21.91
C VAL A 190 5.07 -3.23 -20.62
N SER A 191 4.01 -3.59 -19.91
CA SER A 191 4.07 -4.41 -18.71
C SER A 191 4.50 -5.85 -19.07
N ILE A 192 5.51 -6.34 -18.36
CA ILE A 192 6.00 -7.74 -18.44
C ILE A 192 5.45 -8.52 -17.24
N ILE A 193 5.52 -7.92 -16.05
CA ILE A 193 4.89 -8.41 -14.83
C ILE A 193 3.64 -7.54 -14.60
N PRO A 194 2.42 -8.09 -14.74
CA PRO A 194 1.21 -7.34 -14.51
C PRO A 194 0.93 -7.14 -13.01
N ARG A 195 0.08 -6.16 -12.70
CA ARG A 195 -0.43 -5.93 -11.34
C ARG A 195 -1.14 -7.17 -10.77
N ASN A 196 -1.02 -7.36 -9.47
CA ASN A 196 -1.64 -8.42 -8.67
C ASN A 196 -1.27 -9.84 -9.10
N ILE A 197 -0.13 -10.03 -9.78
CA ILE A 197 0.38 -11.37 -10.08
C ILE A 197 1.05 -11.97 -8.85
N THR A 198 0.75 -13.24 -8.57
CA THR A 198 1.34 -13.98 -7.46
C THR A 198 2.83 -14.19 -7.67
N ILE A 199 3.62 -14.00 -6.61
CA ILE A 199 5.06 -14.24 -6.60
C ILE A 199 5.36 -15.50 -5.78
N PRO A 200 6.40 -16.28 -6.14
CA PRO A 200 7.41 -16.01 -7.17
C PRO A 200 6.87 -16.12 -8.60
N VAL A 201 7.43 -15.33 -9.53
CA VAL A 201 7.02 -15.29 -10.93
C VAL A 201 8.18 -15.06 -11.89
N HIS A 202 8.11 -15.74 -13.04
CA HIS A 202 8.99 -15.55 -14.18
C HIS A 202 8.17 -15.16 -15.42
N LYS A 203 8.55 -14.08 -16.10
CA LYS A 203 7.95 -13.66 -17.38
C LYS A 203 9.01 -13.23 -18.37
N GLU A 204 8.73 -13.43 -19.65
CA GLU A 204 9.62 -13.08 -20.74
C GLU A 204 8.91 -12.18 -21.76
N LEU A 205 9.65 -11.23 -22.32
CA LEU A 205 9.22 -10.42 -23.47
C LEU A 205 10.33 -10.42 -24.51
N ILE A 206 9.97 -10.68 -25.77
CA ILE A 206 10.90 -10.58 -26.89
C ILE A 206 10.76 -9.19 -27.51
N VAL A 207 11.88 -8.46 -27.58
CA VAL A 207 12.02 -7.18 -28.28
C VAL A 207 12.99 -7.33 -29.45
N THR A 208 13.04 -6.33 -30.33
CA THR A 208 13.88 -6.34 -31.53
C THR A 208 14.49 -4.96 -31.80
N THR A 209 15.47 -4.89 -32.71
CA THR A 209 15.98 -3.63 -33.23
C THR A 209 14.95 -2.91 -34.10
N GLU A 210 15.02 -1.58 -34.09
CA GLU A 210 14.11 -0.69 -34.83
C GLU A 210 14.77 -0.12 -36.09
N ASN A 211 16.11 -0.08 -36.12
CA ASN A 211 16.88 0.39 -37.27
C ASN A 211 17.74 -0.73 -37.87
N ASP A 212 17.96 -0.65 -39.19
CA ASP A 212 18.89 -1.54 -39.88
C ASP A 212 20.30 -1.37 -39.32
N ASN A 213 20.98 -2.49 -39.06
CA ASN A 213 22.34 -2.52 -38.52
C ASN A 213 22.52 -1.78 -37.18
N GLN A 214 21.44 -1.65 -36.40
CA GLN A 214 21.47 -1.10 -35.05
C GLN A 214 22.44 -1.90 -34.17
N LYS A 215 23.46 -1.21 -33.61
CA LYS A 215 24.56 -1.85 -32.85
C LYS A 215 24.25 -2.02 -31.37
N GLU A 216 23.25 -1.32 -30.86
CA GLU A 216 22.92 -1.29 -29.44
C GLU A 216 21.43 -1.12 -29.19
N VAL A 217 20.94 -1.70 -28.10
CA VAL A 217 19.56 -1.56 -27.60
C VAL A 217 19.65 -1.14 -26.13
N LEU A 218 18.92 -0.09 -25.78
CA LEU A 218 18.74 0.36 -24.40
C LEU A 218 17.39 -0.17 -23.90
N ILE A 219 17.41 -0.89 -22.79
CA ILE A 219 16.20 -1.38 -22.12
C ILE A 219 16.07 -0.64 -20.80
N VAL A 220 14.99 0.14 -20.68
CA VAL A 220 14.69 0.95 -19.51
C VAL A 220 13.50 0.33 -18.79
N ILE A 221 13.65 0.06 -17.50
CA ILE A 221 12.70 -0.68 -16.67
C ILE A 221 11.95 0.30 -15.78
N TYR A 222 10.62 0.20 -15.77
CA TYR A 222 9.74 1.04 -14.99
C TYR A 222 8.79 0.21 -14.13
N GLU A 223 8.37 0.80 -13.02
CA GLU A 223 7.32 0.32 -12.12
C GLU A 223 6.21 1.35 -12.03
N GLY A 224 4.96 0.96 -12.30
CA GLY A 224 3.80 1.81 -12.08
C GLY A 224 2.62 1.53 -13.01
N ASP A 225 1.51 2.23 -12.75
CA ASP A 225 0.23 2.05 -13.44
C ASP A 225 0.01 3.06 -14.59
N ALA A 226 0.91 4.04 -14.78
CA ALA A 226 0.73 5.06 -15.82
C ALA A 226 1.00 4.48 -17.21
N GLU A 227 0.18 4.88 -18.19
CA GLU A 227 0.37 4.49 -19.60
C GLU A 227 1.70 5.00 -20.16
N LYS A 228 2.17 6.16 -19.66
CA LYS A 228 3.43 6.78 -20.08
C LYS A 228 4.49 6.66 -18.99
N THR A 229 5.72 6.48 -19.41
CA THR A 229 6.87 6.25 -18.54
C THR A 229 7.19 7.43 -17.61
N GLU A 230 6.81 8.66 -17.96
CA GLU A 230 7.03 9.82 -17.10
C GLU A 230 6.19 9.79 -15.82
N GLY A 231 5.08 9.04 -15.82
CA GLY A 231 4.23 8.84 -14.64
C GLY A 231 4.61 7.62 -13.80
N ASN A 232 5.64 6.88 -14.21
CA ASN A 232 6.09 5.65 -13.54
C ASN A 232 7.45 5.85 -12.87
N ASN A 233 7.74 5.00 -11.90
CA ASN A 233 9.02 4.98 -11.21
C ASN A 233 10.08 4.29 -12.08
N LEU A 234 11.24 4.94 -12.28
CA LEU A 234 12.37 4.34 -12.99
C LEU A 234 13.10 3.37 -12.04
N LEU A 235 13.10 2.08 -12.36
CA LEU A 235 13.85 1.08 -11.59
C LEU A 235 15.30 0.98 -12.04
N GLY A 236 15.56 1.19 -13.32
CA GLY A 236 16.91 1.14 -13.88
C GLY A 236 16.92 0.92 -15.37
N TYR A 237 18.10 0.69 -15.93
CA TYR A 237 18.27 0.39 -17.35
C TYR A 237 19.49 -0.49 -17.57
N PHE A 238 19.49 -1.20 -18.69
CA PHE A 238 20.65 -1.92 -19.17
C PHE A 238 20.81 -1.75 -20.67
N LYS A 239 22.07 -1.74 -21.12
CA LYS A 239 22.43 -1.51 -22.52
C LYS A 239 23.05 -2.77 -23.09
N ILE A 240 22.42 -3.30 -24.13
CA ILE A 240 22.97 -4.40 -24.92
C ILE A 240 23.73 -3.75 -26.08
N ALA A 241 25.04 -3.98 -26.15
CA ALA A 241 25.90 -3.47 -27.21
C ALA A 241 26.39 -4.61 -28.11
N ARG A 242 26.97 -4.25 -29.26
CA ARG A 242 27.58 -5.19 -30.23
C ARG A 242 26.58 -6.15 -30.87
N ILE A 243 25.37 -5.67 -31.14
CA ILE A 243 24.37 -6.40 -31.92
C ILE A 243 24.92 -6.59 -33.35
N PRO A 244 24.93 -7.83 -33.90
CA PRO A 244 25.37 -8.07 -35.27
C PRO A 244 24.55 -7.25 -36.28
N PRO A 245 25.18 -6.72 -37.36
CA PRO A 245 24.46 -6.03 -38.42
C PRO A 245 23.39 -6.93 -39.05
N ALA A 246 22.13 -6.54 -38.94
CA ALA A 246 20.98 -7.22 -39.52
C ALA A 246 19.89 -6.19 -39.86
N PRO A 247 18.95 -6.52 -40.78
CA PRO A 247 17.77 -5.68 -41.00
C PRO A 247 16.98 -5.47 -39.71
N LYS A 248 16.28 -4.33 -39.60
CA LYS A 248 15.36 -4.05 -38.48
C LYS A 248 14.36 -5.19 -38.31
N GLY A 249 13.99 -5.51 -37.07
CA GLY A 249 13.04 -6.58 -36.79
C GLY A 249 13.64 -8.00 -36.76
N VAL A 250 14.88 -8.20 -37.19
CA VAL A 250 15.52 -9.54 -37.25
C VAL A 250 16.17 -9.96 -35.92
N PRO A 251 16.98 -9.13 -35.24
CA PRO A 251 17.56 -9.49 -33.96
C PRO A 251 16.48 -9.70 -32.89
N GLN A 252 16.44 -10.87 -32.28
CA GLN A 252 15.53 -11.16 -31.17
C GLN A 252 16.26 -11.05 -29.84
N ILE A 253 15.79 -10.14 -28.98
CA ILE A 253 16.32 -9.89 -27.65
C ILE A 253 15.26 -10.33 -26.65
N LYS A 254 15.55 -11.38 -25.90
CA LYS A 254 14.68 -11.87 -24.85
C LYS A 254 14.99 -11.15 -23.53
N VAL A 255 14.00 -10.46 -22.99
CA VAL A 255 14.04 -9.82 -21.67
C VAL A 255 13.27 -10.72 -20.71
N SER A 256 13.95 -11.28 -19.72
CA SER A 256 13.36 -12.11 -18.67
C SER A 256 13.33 -11.34 -17.35
N MET A 257 12.20 -11.37 -16.66
CA MET A 257 12.00 -10.79 -15.34
C MET A 257 11.60 -11.88 -14.35
N ASP A 258 12.37 -11.98 -13.28
CA ASP A 258 12.19 -12.91 -12.18
C ASP A 258 11.94 -12.12 -10.89
N ILE A 259 10.83 -12.41 -10.21
CA ILE A 259 10.51 -11.89 -8.88
C ILE A 259 10.44 -13.07 -7.92
N ASN A 260 11.25 -13.03 -6.87
CA ASN A 260 11.29 -14.03 -5.81
C ASN A 260 10.27 -13.75 -4.70
N ALA A 261 10.14 -14.70 -3.77
CA ALA A 261 9.38 -14.54 -2.53
C ALA A 261 10.18 -13.74 -1.48
#